data_AF-A0AAV1QKJ8-F1
#
_entry.id   AF-A0AAV1QKJ8-F1
#
_cell.length_a   1.000
_cell.length_b   1.000
_cell.length_c   1.000
_cell.angle_alpha   90.00
_cell.angle_beta   90.00
_cell.angle_gamma   90.00
#
_symmetry.space_group_name_H-M   'P 1'
#
loop_
_entity.id
_entity.type
_entity.pdbx_description
1 polymer ?
#
loop_
_entity_poly.entity_id
_entity_poly.type
_entity_poly.pdbx_seq_one_letter_code
_entity_poly.pdbx_strand_id
1 'polypeptide(L)'
;MEHWLWIILAALFFECKGQDKVNQPPGDVIATEGQTVTLGCTFGTTRAGPTLFWYKQEVNDFPKLLLQRFSQKEANPADQQRIDAEIDGTSVPLQIQKLQLSDSAVYYCALQPTVTGNTKTLYKNLWSKDNRILHNIH
;
A
#
# COMPACT_ATOMS: atom_id res chain seq x y z
N MET A 1 8.22 28.77 -42.11
CA MET A 1 7.73 27.38 -42.01
C MET A 1 8.50 26.68 -40.88
N GLU A 2 8.30 27.05 -39.61
CA GLU A 2 9.14 26.52 -38.51
C GLU A 2 8.34 26.12 -37.26
N HIS A 3 7.02 26.32 -37.23
CA HIS A 3 6.17 26.00 -36.06
C HIS A 3 6.05 24.50 -35.74
N TRP A 4 6.11 23.65 -36.76
CA TRP A 4 6.14 22.19 -36.66
C TRP A 4 7.33 21.62 -35.86
N LEU A 5 8.53 22.22 -35.95
CA LEU A 5 9.71 21.76 -35.23
C LEU A 5 9.56 21.96 -33.70
N TRP A 6 8.91 23.06 -33.29
CA TRP A 6 8.61 23.32 -31.88
C TRP A 6 7.56 22.36 -31.31
N ILE A 7 6.60 21.90 -32.13
CA ILE A 7 5.58 20.91 -31.72
C ILE A 7 6.22 19.54 -31.50
N ILE A 8 7.13 19.12 -32.37
CA ILE A 8 7.86 17.85 -32.22
C ILE A 8 8.76 17.90 -30.99
N LEU A 9 9.46 19.03 -30.76
CA LEU A 9 10.30 19.19 -29.57
C LEU A 9 9.46 19.18 -28.28
N ALA A 10 8.27 19.81 -28.27
CA ALA A 10 7.36 19.79 -27.13
C ALA A 10 6.79 18.40 -26.83
N ALA A 11 6.54 17.58 -27.86
CA ALA A 11 6.06 16.21 -27.70
C ALA A 11 7.11 15.28 -27.07
N LEU A 12 8.40 15.55 -27.28
CA LEU A 12 9.52 14.79 -26.68
C LEU A 12 9.73 15.10 -25.19
N PHE A 13 9.17 16.19 -24.67
CA PHE A 13 9.21 16.54 -23.24
C PHE A 13 8.01 16.01 -22.44
N PHE A 14 7.07 15.31 -23.09
CA PHE A 14 5.96 14.70 -22.38
C PHE A 14 6.40 13.38 -21.74
N GLU A 15 7.19 13.48 -20.67
CA GLU A 15 7.52 12.37 -19.80
C GLU A 15 6.22 11.82 -19.21
N CYS A 16 5.80 10.65 -19.69
CA CYS A 16 4.61 9.98 -19.18
C CYS A 16 4.92 9.52 -17.74
N LYS A 17 4.44 10.27 -16.74
CA LYS A 17 4.62 9.90 -15.33
C LYS A 17 3.95 8.55 -15.08
N GLY A 18 4.73 7.58 -14.61
CA GLY A 18 4.22 6.25 -14.28
C GLY A 18 3.11 6.32 -13.23
N GLN A 19 2.10 5.45 -13.38
CA GLN A 19 1.00 5.37 -12.42
C GLN A 19 1.49 4.77 -11.09
N ASP A 20 1.03 5.35 -9.98
CA ASP A 20 1.23 4.78 -8.64
C ASP A 20 0.62 3.36 -8.58
N LYS A 21 1.40 2.40 -8.09
CA LYS A 21 0.97 1.00 -7.97
C LYS A 21 1.36 0.39 -6.63
N VAL A 22 0.53 -0.54 -6.17
CA VAL A 22 0.79 -1.38 -4.99
C VAL A 22 0.53 -2.83 -5.39
N ASN A 23 1.45 -3.71 -5.01
CA ASN A 23 1.41 -5.13 -5.31
C ASN A 23 1.71 -5.95 -4.04
N GLN A 24 0.77 -6.84 -3.70
CA GLN A 24 0.89 -7.81 -2.62
C GLN A 24 0.92 -9.22 -3.25
N PRO A 25 1.73 -10.17 -2.74
CA PRO A 25 1.70 -11.55 -3.23
C PRO A 25 0.27 -12.13 -3.18
N PRO A 26 -0.12 -13.08 -4.03
CA PRO A 26 -1.41 -13.74 -3.88
C PRO A 26 -1.34 -14.87 -2.84
N GLY A 27 -2.41 -15.06 -2.07
CA GLY A 27 -2.65 -16.27 -1.28
C GLY A 27 -2.69 -16.05 0.22
N ASP A 28 -3.27 -17.04 0.91
CA ASP A 28 -3.43 -17.05 2.35
C ASP A 28 -2.12 -17.48 3.05
N VAL A 29 -1.83 -16.83 4.18
CA VAL A 29 -0.68 -17.14 5.01
C VAL A 29 -1.16 -17.82 6.29
N ILE A 30 -1.05 -19.15 6.33
CA ILE A 30 -1.45 -19.94 7.50
C ILE A 30 -0.28 -20.01 8.46
N ALA A 31 -0.50 -19.65 9.73
CA ALA A 31 0.54 -19.66 10.74
C ALA A 31 -0.03 -19.99 12.13
N THR A 32 0.77 -20.61 12.99
CA THR A 32 0.32 -20.99 14.33
C THR A 32 0.56 -19.86 15.33
N GLU A 33 -0.24 -19.82 16.41
CA GLU A 33 -0.03 -18.87 17.50
C GLU A 33 1.42 -18.87 18.01
N GLY A 34 1.91 -17.69 18.39
CA GLY A 34 3.28 -17.47 18.85
C GLY A 34 4.31 -17.32 17.73
N GLN A 35 4.01 -17.69 16.49
CA GLN A 35 4.92 -17.49 15.36
C GLN A 35 5.03 -16.03 14.93
N THR A 36 6.04 -15.74 14.12
CA THR A 36 6.19 -14.47 13.41
C THR A 36 5.85 -14.68 11.94
N VAL A 37 5.01 -13.81 11.39
CA VAL A 37 4.65 -13.79 9.98
C VAL A 37 5.06 -12.46 9.34
N THR A 38 5.42 -12.53 8.07
CA THR A 38 5.76 -11.37 7.26
C THR A 38 4.84 -11.32 6.04
N LEU A 39 4.03 -10.28 5.93
CA LEU A 39 3.20 -10.01 4.76
C LEU A 39 3.92 -9.08 3.80
N GLY A 40 4.10 -9.52 2.56
CA GLY A 40 4.79 -8.73 1.54
C GLY A 40 3.94 -7.62 0.96
N CYS A 41 4.54 -6.44 0.78
CA CYS A 41 3.97 -5.37 -0.03
C CYS A 41 5.08 -4.66 -0.79
N THR A 42 4.86 -4.44 -2.08
CA THR A 42 5.73 -3.63 -2.95
C THR A 42 4.94 -2.50 -3.57
N PHE A 43 5.59 -1.38 -3.83
CA PHE A 43 4.96 -0.21 -4.42
C PHE A 43 5.85 0.44 -5.48
N GLY A 44 5.23 1.09 -6.46
CA GLY A 44 5.92 1.90 -7.45
C GLY A 44 5.30 3.29 -7.47
N THR A 45 6.13 4.32 -7.34
CA THR A 45 5.70 5.72 -7.36
C THR A 45 6.84 6.61 -7.83
N THR A 46 6.51 7.71 -8.50
CA THR A 46 7.47 8.77 -8.82
C THR A 46 7.52 9.86 -7.75
N ARG A 47 6.75 9.73 -6.66
CA ARG A 47 6.67 10.72 -5.59
C ARG A 47 7.92 10.64 -4.72
N ALA A 48 8.54 11.79 -4.44
CA ALA A 48 9.52 11.91 -3.39
C ALA A 48 8.81 11.92 -2.03
N GLY A 49 9.16 11.02 -1.12
CA GLY A 49 8.56 10.97 0.21
C GLY A 49 7.20 10.27 0.31
N PRO A 50 6.96 9.08 -0.30
CA PRO A 50 5.65 8.44 -0.20
C PRO A 50 5.31 8.02 1.23
N THR A 51 4.02 8.09 1.56
CA THR A 51 3.45 7.49 2.77
C THR A 51 2.79 6.17 2.44
N LEU A 52 3.14 5.15 3.20
CA LEU A 52 2.60 3.79 3.08
C LEU A 52 1.73 3.50 4.31
N PHE A 53 0.68 2.73 4.08
CA PHE A 53 -0.31 2.38 5.09
C PHE A 53 -0.55 0.88 5.07
N TRP A 54 -0.73 0.33 6.26
CA TRP A 54 -1.27 -1.01 6.45
C TRP A 54 -2.61 -0.90 7.15
N TYR A 55 -3.61 -1.62 6.62
CA TYR A 55 -4.93 -1.75 7.19
C TYR A 55 -5.19 -3.21 7.57
N LYS A 56 -5.92 -3.41 8.66
CA LYS A 56 -6.46 -4.71 9.07
C LYS A 56 -7.97 -4.69 8.92
N GLN A 57 -8.54 -5.70 8.29
CA GLN A 57 -9.97 -5.89 8.16
C GLN A 57 -10.37 -7.23 8.78
N GLU A 58 -11.17 -7.14 9.85
CA GLU A 58 -11.78 -8.31 10.47
C GLU A 58 -13.01 -8.77 9.68
N VAL A 59 -13.44 -10.00 9.90
CA VAL A 59 -14.57 -10.60 9.18
C VAL A 59 -15.82 -9.73 9.36
N ASN A 60 -16.45 -9.35 8.25
CA ASN A 60 -17.63 -8.48 8.20
C ASN A 60 -17.43 -7.05 8.77
N ASP A 61 -16.19 -6.60 8.93
CA ASP A 61 -15.88 -5.24 9.36
C ASP A 61 -15.25 -4.43 8.21
N PHE A 62 -15.07 -3.13 8.41
CA PHE A 62 -14.35 -2.26 7.47
C PHE A 62 -12.84 -2.25 7.77
N PRO A 63 -11.97 -1.97 6.77
CA PRO A 63 -10.54 -1.85 7.00
C PRO A 63 -10.21 -0.73 8.00
N LYS A 64 -9.50 -1.06 9.08
CA LYS A 64 -9.01 -0.13 10.10
C LYS A 64 -7.52 0.09 9.92
N LEU A 65 -7.07 1.33 10.09
CA LEU A 65 -5.65 1.67 9.99
C LEU A 65 -4.87 0.93 11.09
N LEU A 66 -3.91 0.12 10.68
CA LEU A 66 -3.03 -0.61 11.59
C LEU A 66 -1.77 0.20 11.88
N LEU A 67 -1.10 0.67 10.83
CA LEU A 67 0.06 1.55 10.95
C LEU A 67 0.28 2.35 9.67
N GLN A 68 1.06 3.42 9.81
CA GLN A 68 1.56 4.23 8.70
C GLN A 68 3.07 4.36 8.77
N ARG A 69 3.73 4.45 7.62
CA ARG A 69 5.17 4.65 7.49
C ARG A 69 5.46 5.71 6.44
N PHE A 70 6.28 6.67 6.83
CA PHE A 70 6.80 7.69 5.94
C PHE A 70 8.18 7.26 5.47
N SER A 71 8.45 7.40 4.17
CA SER A 71 9.80 7.12 3.65
C SER A 71 10.84 8.09 4.21
N GLN A 72 10.41 9.23 4.75
CA GLN A 72 11.23 10.16 5.52
C GLN A 72 10.93 9.92 6.99
N LYS A 73 11.92 9.40 7.73
CA LYS A 73 11.84 8.97 9.12
C LYS A 73 11.10 9.96 10.02
N GLU A 74 9.86 9.64 10.37
CA GLU A 74 9.30 9.89 11.69
C GLU A 74 8.58 8.63 12.13
N ALA A 75 9.16 7.98 13.15
CA ALA A 75 8.57 6.83 13.80
C ALA A 75 7.36 7.32 14.58
N ASN A 76 6.16 6.99 14.12
CA ASN A 76 5.00 7.03 15.00
C ASN A 76 5.17 5.99 16.11
N PRO A 77 4.64 6.24 17.32
CA PRO A 77 4.61 5.23 18.36
C PRO A 77 3.82 4.06 17.80
N ALA A 78 4.53 2.99 17.48
CA ALA A 78 3.88 1.73 17.22
C ALA A 78 3.07 1.35 18.46
N ASP A 79 2.09 0.47 18.27
CA ASP A 79 1.64 -0.40 19.34
C ASP A 79 2.79 -1.42 19.62
N GLN A 80 3.88 -0.84 20.17
CA GLN A 80 5.30 -1.20 20.10
C GLN A 80 5.66 -2.50 20.82
N GLN A 81 5.34 -3.64 20.23
CA GLN A 81 6.31 -4.73 20.24
C GLN A 81 6.09 -5.80 19.20
N ARG A 82 4.87 -5.91 18.68
CA ARG A 82 4.45 -7.10 17.96
C ARG A 82 4.18 -6.87 16.48
N ILE A 83 3.71 -5.68 16.11
CA ILE A 83 3.39 -5.34 14.73
C ILE A 83 4.33 -4.23 14.27
N ASP A 84 5.05 -4.46 13.18
CA ASP A 84 5.95 -3.48 12.61
C ASP A 84 5.96 -3.53 11.09
N ALA A 85 6.33 -2.43 10.44
CA ALA A 85 6.61 -2.40 9.02
C ALA A 85 7.74 -1.40 8.77
N GLU A 86 8.71 -1.76 7.97
CA GLU A 86 9.80 -0.87 7.59
C GLU A 86 9.82 -0.69 6.08
N ILE A 87 10.06 0.53 5.62
CA ILE A 87 10.20 0.79 4.18
C ILE A 87 11.63 0.42 3.79
N ASP A 88 11.75 -0.55 2.89
CA ASP A 88 13.00 -0.98 2.29
C ASP A 88 12.93 -0.79 0.76
N GLY A 89 13.47 0.33 0.28
CA GLY A 89 13.42 0.72 -1.12
C GLY A 89 11.99 0.88 -1.65
N THR A 90 11.52 -0.14 -2.38
CA THR A 90 10.17 -0.21 -2.97
C THR A 90 9.28 -1.24 -2.28
N SER A 91 9.71 -1.74 -1.12
CA SER A 91 9.02 -2.73 -0.32
C SER A 91 8.64 -2.15 1.05
N VAL A 92 7.55 -2.64 1.61
CA VAL A 92 7.08 -2.28 2.96
C VAL A 92 6.45 -3.50 3.63
N PRO A 93 7.25 -4.54 3.97
CA PRO A 93 6.72 -5.75 4.58
C PRO A 93 6.11 -5.44 5.96
N LEU A 94 4.96 -6.05 6.25
CA LEU A 94 4.36 -6.03 7.59
C LEU A 94 4.80 -7.28 8.35
N GLN A 95 5.52 -7.09 9.45
CA GLN A 95 5.87 -8.14 10.39
C GLN A 95 4.87 -8.16 11.54
N ILE A 96 4.33 -9.34 11.83
CA ILE A 96 3.47 -9.60 12.99
C ILE A 96 4.13 -10.73 13.78
N GLN A 97 4.71 -10.39 14.92
CA GLN A 97 5.37 -11.32 15.84
C GLN A 97 4.33 -11.94 16.78
N LYS A 98 4.72 -12.98 17.54
CA LYS A 98 3.91 -13.59 18.62
C LYS A 98 2.41 -13.69 18.27
N LEU A 99 2.10 -14.26 17.09
CA LEU A 99 0.75 -14.32 16.54
C LEU A 99 -0.29 -14.77 17.55
N GLN A 100 -1.47 -14.16 17.50
CA GLN A 100 -2.63 -14.45 18.33
C GLN A 100 -3.82 -14.78 17.41
N LEU A 101 -4.81 -15.53 17.90
CA LEU A 101 -6.04 -15.79 17.13
C LEU A 101 -6.73 -14.51 16.64
N SER A 102 -6.62 -13.41 17.40
CA SER A 102 -7.17 -12.10 17.02
C SER A 102 -6.48 -11.47 15.81
N ASP A 103 -5.32 -11.97 15.39
CA ASP A 103 -4.63 -11.49 14.18
C ASP A 103 -5.18 -12.10 12.90
N SER A 104 -6.04 -13.11 12.99
CA SER A 104 -6.72 -13.69 11.83
C SER A 104 -7.65 -12.64 11.18
N ALA A 105 -7.22 -12.13 10.03
CA ALA A 105 -7.85 -11.01 9.33
C ALA A 105 -7.29 -10.90 7.91
N VAL A 106 -7.88 -10.00 7.13
CA VAL A 106 -7.32 -9.55 5.85
C VAL A 106 -6.47 -8.31 6.09
N TYR A 107 -5.28 -8.27 5.47
CA TYR A 107 -4.37 -7.13 5.57
C TYR A 107 -4.16 -6.44 4.22
N TYR A 108 -4.40 -5.14 4.18
CA TYR A 108 -4.24 -4.32 2.97
C TYR A 108 -3.08 -3.35 3.09
N CYS A 109 -2.22 -3.36 2.09
CA CYS A 109 -1.21 -2.34 1.91
C CYS A 109 -1.73 -1.25 0.95
N ALA A 110 -1.50 0.01 1.31
CA ALA A 110 -1.89 1.14 0.48
C ALA A 110 -0.77 2.17 0.40
N LEU A 111 -0.61 2.76 -0.77
CA LEU A 111 0.21 3.93 -1.02
C LEU A 111 -0.69 5.17 -0.97
N GLN A 112 -0.20 6.25 -0.37
CA GLN A 112 -0.92 7.52 -0.28
C GLN A 112 -1.54 7.90 -1.64
N PRO A 113 -2.88 8.00 -1.74
CA PRO A 113 -3.51 8.36 -3.00
C PRO A 113 -3.26 9.82 -3.34
N THR A 114 -2.96 10.08 -4.61
CA THR A 114 -2.94 11.44 -5.16
C THR A 114 -4.37 11.84 -5.53
N VAL A 115 -5.18 12.30 -4.58
CA VAL A 115 -6.45 12.95 -4.93
C VAL A 115 -6.24 14.43 -5.19
N THR A 116 -5.97 14.78 -6.44
CA THR A 116 -6.23 16.12 -6.97
C THR A 116 -7.74 16.24 -7.22
N GLY A 117 -8.51 16.54 -6.17
CA GLY A 117 -9.85 17.16 -6.24
C GLY A 117 -10.92 16.53 -7.15
N ASN A 118 -11.45 15.35 -6.82
CA ASN A 118 -12.85 15.01 -7.09
C ASN A 118 -13.33 13.93 -6.09
N THR A 119 -14.05 14.36 -5.07
CA THR A 119 -14.55 13.49 -3.99
C THR A 119 -15.62 12.49 -4.44
N LYS A 120 -16.29 12.70 -5.58
CA LYS A 120 -17.28 11.74 -6.12
C LYS A 120 -16.66 10.44 -6.64
N THR A 121 -15.41 10.48 -7.10
CA THR A 121 -14.76 9.30 -7.70
C THR A 121 -14.14 8.36 -6.66
N LEU A 122 -13.71 8.93 -5.53
CA LEU A 122 -13.13 8.20 -4.38
C LEU A 122 -14.08 7.12 -3.85
N TYR A 123 -15.37 7.44 -3.75
CA TYR A 123 -16.40 6.52 -3.27
C TYR A 123 -16.63 5.33 -4.22
N LYS A 124 -16.47 5.53 -5.54
CA LYS A 124 -16.70 4.46 -6.54
C LYS A 124 -15.55 3.46 -6.60
N ASN A 125 -14.31 3.90 -6.36
CA ASN A 125 -13.13 3.02 -6.42
C ASN A 125 -12.97 2.15 -5.18
N LEU A 126 -13.51 2.56 -4.02
CA LEU A 126 -13.62 1.66 -2.86
C LEU A 126 -14.57 0.48 -3.12
N TRP A 127 -15.43 0.58 -4.14
CA TRP A 127 -16.44 -0.44 -4.48
C TRP A 127 -16.19 -1.10 -5.84
N SER A 128 -15.08 -0.79 -6.53
CA SER A 128 -14.72 -1.49 -7.77
C SER A 128 -14.33 -2.92 -7.40
N LYS A 129 -15.12 -3.88 -7.89
CA LYS A 129 -14.81 -5.32 -7.88
C LYS A 129 -13.59 -5.56 -8.77
N ASP A 130 -12.39 -5.22 -8.31
CA ASP A 130 -11.14 -5.55 -8.99
C ASP A 130 -10.36 -6.58 -8.18
N ASN A 131 -10.01 -7.67 -8.87
CA ASN A 131 -9.40 -8.90 -8.38
C ASN A 131 -8.01 -8.70 -7.75
N ARG A 132 -7.92 -8.20 -6.52
CA ARG A 132 -6.72 -8.33 -5.70
C ARG A 132 -6.93 -9.46 -4.69
N ILE A 133 -6.23 -10.55 -4.92
CA ILE A 133 -6.28 -11.77 -4.12
C ILE A 133 -5.75 -11.46 -2.72
N LEU A 134 -6.53 -11.87 -1.73
CA LEU A 134 -6.41 -11.56 -0.32
C LEU A 134 -5.24 -12.35 0.30
N HIS A 135 -4.58 -11.75 1.30
CA HIS A 135 -3.86 -12.53 2.31
C HIS A 135 -4.82 -12.74 3.47
N ASN A 136 -5.38 -13.94 3.61
CA ASN A 136 -5.97 -14.32 4.89
C ASN A 136 -4.87 -14.90 5.77
N ILE A 137 -4.78 -14.45 7.02
CA ILE A 137 -4.10 -15.23 8.05
C ILE A 137 -5.13 -16.14 8.71
N HIS A 138 -4.96 -17.45 8.60
CA HIS A 138 -5.71 -18.46 9.34
C HIS A 138 -4.83 -19.10 10.40
#